data_AF-A0A927K5E4-F1
#
_entry.id   AF-A0A927K5E4-F1
#
_cell.length_a   1.000
_cell.length_b   1.000
_cell.length_c   1.000
_cell.angle_alpha   90.00
_cell.angle_beta   90.00
_cell.angle_gamma   90.00
#
_symmetry.space_group_name_H-M   'P 1'
#
loop_
_entity.id
_entity.type
_entity.pdbx_description
1 polymer ?
#
loop_
_entity_poly.entity_id
_entity_poly.type
_entity_poly.pdbx_seq_one_letter_code
_entity_poly.pdbx_strand_id
1 'polypeptide(L)' 'MKLLIGAMALARFQPFEVRAPQSVSTPEVLDRVSGMVAARQIRPVADRTFALEDTAAAICRMETEHTRGKVIITTG' A
#
# COMPACT_ATOMS: atom_id res chain seq x y z
N MET A 1 7.71 -8.94 2.71
CA MET A 1 7.00 -8.70 1.43
C MET A 1 7.81 -9.02 0.18
N LYS A 2 9.16 -8.90 0.21
CA LYS A 2 10.04 -9.21 -0.94
C LYS A 2 9.79 -10.57 -1.60
N LEU A 3 9.55 -11.61 -0.79
CA LEU A 3 9.20 -12.96 -1.28
C LEU A 3 7.83 -12.99 -2.00
N LEU A 4 6.82 -12.27 -1.51
CA LEU A 4 5.49 -12.24 -2.12
C LEU A 4 5.50 -11.46 -3.44
N ILE A 5 6.16 -10.30 -3.48
CA ILE A 5 6.30 -9.48 -4.69
C ILE A 5 7.12 -10.22 -5.75
N GLY A 6 8.24 -10.83 -5.34
CA GLY A 6 9.05 -11.67 -6.23
C GLY A 6 8.28 -12.88 -6.76
N ALA A 7 7.53 -13.56 -5.90
CA ALA A 7 6.66 -14.67 -6.31
C ALA A 7 5.56 -14.21 -7.28
N MET A 8 4.93 -13.05 -7.06
CA MET A 8 3.94 -12.49 -7.98
C MET A 8 4.54 -12.09 -9.34
N ALA A 9 5.75 -11.52 -9.34
CA ALA A 9 6.46 -11.18 -10.57
C ALA A 9 6.85 -12.42 -11.38
N LEU A 10 7.36 -13.46 -10.69
CA LEU A 10 7.76 -14.74 -11.30
C LEU A 10 6.56 -15.59 -11.74
N ALA A 11 5.44 -15.55 -10.99
CA ALA A 11 4.22 -16.27 -11.30
C ALA A 11 3.61 -15.87 -12.65
N ARG A 12 3.91 -14.67 -13.17
CA ARG A 12 3.51 -14.27 -14.54
C ARG A 12 4.07 -15.19 -15.64
N PHE A 13 5.13 -15.93 -15.34
CA PHE A 13 5.79 -16.86 -16.26
C PHE A 13 5.57 -18.33 -15.90
N GLN A 14 4.73 -18.61 -14.92
CA GLN A 14 4.39 -19.97 -14.45
C GLN A 14 2.90 -20.24 -14.72
N PRO A 15 2.46 -21.51 -14.80
CA PRO A 15 1.05 -21.86 -15.04
C PRO A 15 0.14 -21.68 -13.80
N PHE A 16 0.61 -21.02 -12.74
CA PHE A 16 -0.16 -20.78 -11.51
C PHE A 16 -0.20 -19.29 -11.16
N GLU A 17 -1.32 -18.85 -10.59
CA GLU A 17 -1.55 -17.48 -10.17
C GLU A 17 -1.33 -17.33 -8.65
N VAL A 18 -0.52 -16.37 -8.23
CA VAL A 18 -0.37 -16.00 -6.82
C VAL A 18 -1.20 -14.74 -6.58
N ARG A 19 -2.33 -14.88 -5.88
CA ARG A 19 -3.16 -13.75 -5.45
C ARG A 19 -2.91 -13.44 -3.98
N ALA A 20 -2.48 -12.22 -3.71
CA ALA A 20 -2.53 -11.68 -2.36
C ALA A 20 -4.00 -11.48 -1.96
N PRO A 21 -4.42 -11.83 -0.73
CA PRO A 21 -5.74 -11.46 -0.24
C PRO A 21 -5.92 -9.95 -0.37
N GLN A 22 -6.91 -9.52 -1.14
CA GLN A 22 -7.26 -8.11 -1.29
C GLN A 22 -8.58 -7.87 -0.56
N SER A 23 -8.67 -6.77 0.17
CA SER A 23 -9.98 -6.28 0.62
C SER A 23 -10.70 -5.65 -0.57
N VAL A 24 -11.97 -5.99 -0.76
CA VAL A 24 -12.79 -5.32 -1.77
C VAL A 24 -13.15 -3.95 -1.23
N SER A 25 -12.66 -2.89 -1.89
CA SER A 25 -13.03 -1.52 -1.56
C SER A 25 -14.36 -1.20 -2.25
N THR A 26 -15.45 -1.09 -1.48
CA THR A 26 -16.74 -0.60 -1.98
C THR A 26 -16.99 0.83 -1.50
N PRO A 27 -17.83 1.62 -2.19
CA PRO A 27 -18.19 2.98 -1.76
C PRO A 27 -18.70 3.01 -0.31
N GLU A 28 -19.51 2.04 0.09
CA GLU A 28 -20.08 1.95 1.44
C GLU A 28 -19.00 1.74 2.50
N VAL A 29 -17.98 0.93 2.19
CA VAL A 29 -16.83 0.71 3.08
C VAL A 29 -16.00 1.99 3.20
N LEU A 30 -15.77 2.70 2.10
CA LEU A 30 -15.02 3.95 2.10
C LEU A 30 -15.74 5.06 2.88
N ASP A 31 -17.05 5.21 2.71
CA ASP A 31 -17.86 6.18 3.44
C ASP A 31 -17.83 5.91 4.95
N ARG A 32 -17.95 4.63 5.33
CA ARG A 32 -17.84 4.22 6.74
C ARG A 32 -16.47 4.57 7.33
N VAL A 33 -15.39 4.24 6.62
CA VAL A 33 -14.02 4.54 7.08
C VAL A 33 -13.78 6.06 7.15
N SER A 34 -14.27 6.82 6.17
CA SER A 34 -14.22 8.29 6.17
C SER A 34 -14.91 8.87 7.41
N GLY A 35 -16.12 8.39 7.74
CA GLY A 35 -16.84 8.80 8.94
C GLY A 35 -16.07 8.52 10.22
N MET A 36 -15.39 7.37 10.31
CA MET A 36 -14.55 7.03 11.47
C MET A 36 -13.33 7.95 11.61
N VAL A 37 -12.70 8.34 10.49
CA VAL A 37 -11.60 9.32 10.47
C VAL A 37 -12.09 10.69 10.92
N ALA A 38 -13.22 11.16 10.37
CA ALA A 38 -13.82 12.45 10.72
C ALA A 38 -14.22 12.52 12.20
N ALA A 39 -14.77 11.43 12.74
CA ALA A 39 -15.12 11.28 14.16
C ALA A 39 -13.91 11.03 15.08
N ARG A 40 -12.68 11.01 14.54
CA ARG A 40 -11.43 10.74 15.27
C ARG A 40 -11.40 9.38 15.98
N GLN A 41 -12.20 8.41 15.54
CA GLN A 41 -12.21 7.05 16.08
C GLN A 41 -11.00 6.25 15.59
N ILE A 42 -10.49 6.59 14.41
CA ILE A 42 -9.26 6.04 13.83
C ILE A 42 -8.39 7.18 13.30
N ARG A 43 -7.08 6.99 13.36
CA ARG A 43 -6.09 7.91 12.80
C ARG A 43 -5.27 7.20 11.73
N PRO A 44 -5.36 7.60 10.45
CA PRO A 44 -4.47 7.08 9.42
C PRO A 44 -3.01 7.35 9.79
N VAL A 45 -2.16 6.34 9.60
CA VAL A 45 -0.71 6.44 9.84
C VAL A 45 0.00 6.43 8.50
N ALA A 46 0.56 7.58 8.14
CA ALA A 46 1.51 7.71 7.06
C ALA A 46 2.93 7.53 7.62
N ASP A 47 3.78 6.78 6.91
CA ASP A 47 5.20 6.64 7.27
C ASP A 47 5.98 7.87 6.80
N ARG A 48 6.33 7.91 5.51
CA ARG A 48 6.97 9.04 4.85
C ARG A 48 6.21 9.43 3.60
N THR A 49 6.34 10.70 3.26
CA THR A 49 5.82 11.27 2.03
C THR A 49 7.00 11.57 1.10
N PHE A 50 6.86 11.19 -0.17
CA PHE A 50 7.84 11.39 -1.22
C PHE A 50 7.24 12.26 -2.32
N ALA A 51 8.08 13.03 -3.00
CA ALA A 51 7.70 13.65 -4.26
C ALA A 51 7.60 12.58 -5.35
N LEU A 52 6.94 12.88 -6.47
CA LEU A 52 6.71 11.91 -7.54
C LEU A 52 8.04 11.44 -8.16
N GLU A 53 9.00 12.35 -8.33
CA GLU A 53 10.35 12.09 -8.80
C GLU A 53 11.12 11.10 -7.91
N ASP A 54 10.77 11.00 -6.63
CA ASP A 54 11.42 10.14 -5.65
C ASP A 54 10.76 8.76 -5.49
N THR A 55 9.88 8.38 -6.42
CA THR A 55 9.13 7.10 -6.36
C THR A 55 10.06 5.88 -6.20
N ALA A 56 11.23 5.88 -6.83
CA ALA A 56 12.19 4.79 -6.70
C ALA A 56 12.71 4.66 -5.25
N ALA A 57 12.99 5.78 -4.58
CA ALA A 57 13.40 5.80 -3.18
C ALA A 57 12.27 5.36 -2.24
N ALA A 58 11.02 5.75 -2.55
CA ALA A 58 9.83 5.33 -1.83
C ALA A 58 9.64 3.79 -1.86
N ILE A 59 9.80 3.18 -3.04
CA ILE A 59 9.72 1.72 -3.20
C ILE A 59 10.86 1.02 -2.47
N CYS A 60 12.10 1.50 -2.63
CA CYS A 60 13.26 0.93 -1.96
C CYS A 60 13.04 0.89 -0.43
N ARG A 61 12.63 2.02 0.16
CA ARG A 61 12.29 2.12 1.58
C ARG A 61 11.22 1.11 2.00
N MET A 62 10.13 1.00 1.24
CA MET A 62 9.05 0.05 1.52
C MET A 62 9.55 -1.40 1.54
N GLU A 63 10.52 -1.73 0.69
CA GLU A 63 11.07 -3.08 0.60
C GLU A 63 12.13 -3.39 1.66
N THR A 64 12.91 -2.39 2.07
CA THR A 64 14.06 -2.59 2.97
C THR A 64 13.76 -2.31 4.43
N GLU A 65 12.78 -1.45 4.72
CA GLU A 65 12.44 -1.04 6.08
C GLU A 65 11.05 -1.54 6.50
N HIS A 66 10.88 -1.77 7.81
CA HIS A 66 9.55 -2.00 8.39
C HIS A 66 8.78 -0.68 8.42
N THR A 67 8.19 -0.32 7.28
CA THR A 67 7.37 0.88 7.10
C THR A 67 6.28 0.93 8.18
N ARG A 68 6.24 2.01 8.98
CA ARG A 68 5.17 2.23 9.96
C ARG A 68 3.96 2.85 9.27
N GLY A 69 3.06 2.01 8.76
CA GLY A 69 1.86 2.45 8.06
C GLY A 69 2.06 2.51 6.54
N LYS A 70 1.51 3.53 5.88
CA LYS A 70 1.52 3.64 4.41
C LYS A 70 2.52 4.69 3.93
N VAL A 71 3.31 4.35 2.91
CA VAL A 71 4.15 5.32 2.17
C VAL A 71 3.24 6.13 1.23
N ILE A 72 3.44 7.44 1.18
CA ILE A 72 2.64 8.37 0.37
C ILE A 72 3.53 8.98 -0.71
N ILE A 73 2.99 9.11 -1.92
CA ILE A 73 3.60 9.85 -3.02
C ILE A 73 2.72 11.05 -3.31
N THR A 74 3.32 12.22 -3.49
CA THR A 74 2.63 13.48 -3.81
C THR A 74 2.96 13.92 -5.23
N THR A 75 1.97 14.44 -5.93
CA THR A 75 2.03 14.79 -7.36
C THR A 75 1.76 16.29 -7.56
N GLY A 76 2.34 17.14 -6.71
CA GLY A 76 2.12 18.59 -6.70
C GLY A 76 2.34 19.24 -8.07
#